data_AF-A0A2H6EJ89-F1
#
_entry.id   AF-A0A2H6EJ89-F1
#
_cell.length_a   1.000
_cell.length_b   1.000
_cell.length_c   1.000
_cell.angle_alpha   90.00
_cell.angle_beta   90.00
_cell.angle_gamma   90.00
#
_symmetry.space_group_name_H-M   'P 1'
#
loop_
_entity.id
_entity.type
_entity.pdbx_description
1 polymer ?
#
loop_
_entity_poly.entity_id
_entity_poly.type
_entity_poly.pdbx_seq_one_letter_code
_entity_poly.pdbx_strand_id
1 'polypeptide(L)' 'MNKNKKHIHPFRVIKVFIIYFLILVSIFLWIDYYSYEMFNPIVFISASFFVALISTIIHLFFGRKSEVDDLAKKL' A
#
# COMPACT_ATOMS: atom_id res chain seq x y z
N MET A 1 19.21 -22.92 -15.86
CA MET A 1 17.90 -22.47 -15.35
C MET A 1 18.05 -22.04 -13.90
N ASN A 2 18.50 -20.80 -13.64
CA ASN A 2 18.85 -20.36 -12.30
C ASN A 2 17.59 -19.80 -11.60
N LYS A 3 16.88 -20.65 -10.87
CA LYS A 3 15.71 -20.25 -10.07
C LYS A 3 16.19 -19.54 -8.82
N ASN A 4 16.57 -18.27 -8.94
CA ASN A 4 16.61 -17.35 -7.81
C ASN A 4 15.18 -17.21 -7.29
N LYS A 5 14.78 -18.11 -6.39
CA LYS A 5 13.56 -17.95 -5.61
C LYS A 5 13.74 -16.67 -4.80
N LYS A 6 13.17 -15.56 -5.26
CA LYS A 6 13.00 -14.37 -4.41
C LYS A 6 12.23 -14.86 -3.18
N HIS A 7 12.92 -15.02 -2.06
CA HIS A 7 12.27 -15.28 -0.78
C HIS A 7 11.46 -14.03 -0.45
N ILE A 8 10.18 -14.05 -0.81
CA ILE A 8 9.24 -13.01 -0.43
C ILE A 8 9.00 -13.20 1.06
N HIS A 9 9.72 -12.43 1.87
CA HIS A 9 9.49 -12.44 3.31
C HIS A 9 8.07 -11.91 3.58
N PRO A 10 7.21 -12.66 4.28
CA PRO A 10 5.84 -12.24 4.55
C PRO A 10 5.78 -10.90 5.30
N PHE A 11 6.79 -10.64 6.15
CA PHE A 11 6.97 -9.35 6.81
C PHE A 11 7.16 -8.18 5.84
N ARG A 12 7.90 -8.36 4.74
CA ARG A 12 8.08 -7.31 3.73
C ARG A 12 6.74 -6.99 3.05
N VAL A 13 5.95 -8.01 2.73
CA VAL A 13 4.63 -7.84 2.10
C VAL A 13 3.71 -7.01 2.98
N ILE A 14 3.65 -7.35 4.28
CA ILE A 14 2.83 -6.63 5.25
C ILE A 14 3.27 -5.17 5.38
N LYS A 15 4.58 -4.89 5.45
CA LYS A 15 5.09 -3.51 5.54
C LYS A 15 4.78 -2.68 4.31
N VAL A 16 4.98 -3.24 3.11
CA VAL A 16 4.64 -2.57 1.84
C VAL A 16 3.13 -2.29 1.77
N PHE A 17 2.30 -3.25 2.18
CA PHE A 17 0.86 -3.07 2.28
C PHE A 17 0.47 -1.93 3.23
N ILE A 18 1.04 -1.91 4.43
CA ILE A 18 0.79 -0.86 5.43
C ILE A 18 1.15 0.51 4.87
N ILE A 19 2.29 0.64 4.19
CA ILE A 19 2.70 1.93 3.59
C ILE A 19 1.70 2.39 2.54
N TYR A 20 1.31 1.53 1.60
CA TYR A 20 0.31 1.89 0.58
C TYR A 20 -1.04 2.24 1.21
N PHE A 21 -1.47 1.48 2.21
CA PHE A 21 -2.72 1.74 2.92
C PHE A 21 -2.69 3.09 3.64
N LEU A 22 -1.62 3.40 4.37
CA LEU A 22 -1.47 4.69 5.05
C LEU A 22 -1.43 5.87 4.08
N ILE A 23 -0.75 5.72 2.94
CA ILE A 23 -0.72 6.76 1.90
C ILE A 23 -2.14 7.02 1.37
N LEU A 24 -2.88 5.97 1.03
CA LEU A 24 -4.24 6.09 0.51
C LEU A 24 -5.19 6.71 1.53
N VAL A 25 -5.17 6.23 2.78
CA VAL A 25 -5.98 6.80 3.87
C VAL A 25 -5.64 8.27 4.08
N SER A 26 -4.35 8.63 4.05
CA SER A 26 -3.93 10.04 4.19
C SER A 26 -4.45 10.91 3.06
N ILE A 27 -4.37 10.43 1.81
CA ILE A 27 -4.94 11.13 0.65
C ILE A 27 -6.44 11.32 0.82
N PHE A 28 -7.15 10.29 1.25
CA PHE A 28 -8.60 10.39 1.45
C PHE A 28 -8.99 11.33 2.58
N LEU A 29 -8.30 11.30 3.71
CA LEU A 29 -8.51 12.27 4.78
C LEU A 29 -8.28 13.70 4.29
N TRP A 30 -7.31 13.89 3.40
CA TRP A 30 -7.05 15.19 2.79
C TRP A 30 -8.17 15.60 1.84
N ILE A 31 -8.66 14.69 1.00
CA ILE A 31 -9.81 14.94 0.11
C ILE A 31 -11.06 15.28 0.92
N ASP A 32 -11.39 14.48 1.94
CA ASP A 32 -12.56 14.68 2.80
C ASP A 32 -12.50 16.02 3.55
N TYR A 33 -11.30 16.42 4.00
CA TYR A 33 -11.10 17.73 4.62
C TYR A 33 -11.42 18.91 3.68
N TYR A 34 -11.13 18.77 2.38
CA TYR A 34 -11.35 19.84 1.39
C TYR A 34 -12.67 19.73 0.61
N SER A 35 -13.34 18.58 0.61
CA SER A 35 -14.54 18.36 -0.20
C SER A 35 -15.79 19.03 0.37
N TYR A 36 -15.81 19.43 1.65
CA TYR A 36 -16.99 19.93 2.37
C TYR A 36 -18.21 18.97 2.33
N GLU A 37 -18.03 17.76 1.81
CA GLU A 37 -18.99 16.66 1.75
C GLU A 37 -18.55 15.58 2.73
N MET A 38 -19.41 15.21 3.69
CA MET A 38 -19.12 14.11 4.61
C MET A 38 -19.23 12.77 3.87
N PHE A 39 -18.09 12.23 3.50
CA PHE A 39 -18.01 10.91 2.93
C PHE A 39 -18.16 9.81 3.99
N ASN A 40 -18.73 8.65 3.62
CA ASN A 40 -18.85 7.53 4.56
C ASN A 40 -17.47 6.89 4.82
N PRO A 41 -16.89 7.02 6.03
CA PRO A 41 -15.53 6.59 6.30
C PRO A 41 -15.31 5.08 6.09
N ILE A 42 -16.35 4.27 6.26
CA ILE A 42 -16.26 2.81 6.07
C ILE A 42 -15.98 2.47 4.60
N VAL A 43 -16.64 3.17 3.68
CA VAL A 43 -16.46 2.97 2.23
C VAL A 43 -15.04 3.35 1.82
N PHE A 44 -14.49 4.43 2.37
CA PHE A 44 -13.13 4.86 2.06
C PHE A 44 -12.06 3.95 2.61
N ILE A 45 -12.22 3.49 3.85
CA ILE A 45 -11.27 2.55 4.47
C ILE A 45 -11.26 1.24 3.70
N SER A 46 -12.44 0.70 3.37
CA SER A 46 -12.55 -0.53 2.57
C SER A 46 -11.99 -0.38 1.16
N ALA A 47 -12.29 0.72 0.46
CA ALA A 47 -11.70 1.01 -0.84
C ALA A 47 -10.17 1.12 -0.77
N SER A 48 -9.65 1.85 0.22
CA SER A 48 -8.21 1.99 0.48
C SER A 48 -7.55 0.64 0.72
N PHE A 49 -8.22 -0.25 1.45
CA PHE A 49 -7.73 -1.61 1.70
C PHE A 49 -7.56 -2.40 0.40
N PHE A 50 -8.59 -2.43 -0.46
CA PHE A 50 -8.52 -3.16 -1.73
C PHE A 50 -7.48 -2.56 -2.69
N VAL A 51 -7.42 -1.24 -2.78
CA VAL A 51 -6.43 -0.56 -3.63
C VAL A 51 -5.00 -0.79 -3.11
N ALA A 52 -4.79 -0.77 -1.79
CA ALA A 52 -3.49 -1.08 -1.19
C ALA A 52 -3.09 -2.54 -1.45
N LEU A 53 -4.05 -3.47 -1.38
CA LEU A 53 -3.82 -4.89 -1.69
C LEU A 53 -3.34 -5.07 -3.14
N ILE A 54 -4.08 -4.48 -4.09
CA ILE A 54 -3.74 -4.51 -5.52
C ILE A 54 -2.37 -3.87 -5.77
N SER A 55 -2.12 -2.70 -5.18
CA SER A 55 -0.85 -1.98 -5.31
C SER A 55 0.32 -2.80 -4.78
N THR A 56 0.13 -3.50 -3.65
CA THR A 56 1.13 -4.40 -3.07
C THR A 56 1.43 -5.57 -4.00
N ILE A 57 0.39 -6.20 -4.58
CA ILE A 57 0.55 -7.30 -5.53
C ILE A 57 1.33 -6.82 -6.77
N ILE A 58 0.93 -5.69 -7.35
CA ILE A 58 1.62 -5.11 -8.53
C ILE A 58 3.07 -4.79 -8.20
N HIS A 59 3.32 -4.17 -7.05
CA HIS A 59 4.67 -3.82 -6.59
C HIS A 59 5.56 -5.06 -6.46
N LEU A 60 5.06 -6.12 -5.83
CA LEU A 60 5.80 -7.37 -5.66
C LEU A 60 6.04 -8.09 -6.99
N PHE A 61 5.05 -8.05 -7.90
CA PHE A 61 5.15 -8.65 -9.23
C PHE A 61 6.21 -7.97 -10.10
N PHE A 62 6.21 -6.63 -10.14
CA PHE A 62 7.22 -5.86 -10.87
C PHE A 62 8.60 -5.94 -10.22
N GLY A 63 8.65 -6.11 -8.89
CA GLY A 63 9.87 -6.44 -8.15
C GLY A 63 11.01 -5.43 -8.33
N ARG A 64 10.70 -4.20 -8.74
CA ARG A 64 11.64 -3.08 -8.82
C ARG A 64 11.80 -2.48 -7.43
N LYS A 65 13.04 -2.25 -7.01
CA LYS A 65 13.31 -1.44 -5.80
C LYS A 65 12.71 -0.05 -6.02
N SER A 66 11.94 0.42 -5.04
CA SER A 66 11.38 1.77 -5.02
C SER A 66 11.47 2.38 -3.63
N GLU A 67 11.13 3.65 -3.49
CA GLU A 67 11.14 4.35 -2.19
C GLU A 67 10.25 3.67 -1.15
N VAL A 68 9.16 3.03 -1.58
CA VAL A 68 8.28 2.24 -0.70
C VAL A 68 9.03 1.03 -0.11
N ASP A 69 9.98 0.43 -0.83
CA ASP A 69 10.83 -0.63 -0.26
C ASP A 69 11.81 -0.09 0.79
N ASP A 70 12.27 1.16 0.64
CA ASP A 70 13.17 1.79 1.60
C ASP A 70 12.41 2.26 2.85
N LEU A 71 11.17 2.74 2.69
CA LEU A 71 10.23 2.94 3.78
C LEU A 71 9.90 1.62 4.50
N ALA A 72 9.69 0.53 3.76
CA ALA A 72 9.39 -0.78 4.33
C ALA A 72 10.54 -1.39 5.13
N LYS A 73 11.79 -0.93 4.93
CA LYS A 73 12.91 -1.32 5.79
C LYS A 73 13.00 -0.50 7.08
N LYS A 74 12.43 0.71 7.08
CA LYS A 74 12.44 1.65 8.21
C LYS A 74 11.28 1.45 9.17
N LEU A 75 10.12 1.01 8.65
CA LEU A 75 9.09 0.30 9.44
C LEU A 75 9.65 -1.03 9.93
#